data_AF-A0A944UF75-F1
#
_entry.id   AF-A0A944UF75-F1
#
_cell.length_a   1.000
_cell.length_b   1.000
_cell.length_c   1.000
_cell.angle_alpha   90.00
_cell.angle_beta   90.00
_cell.angle_gamma   90.00
#
_symmetry.space_group_name_H-M   'P 1'
#
loop_
_entity.id
_entity.type
_entity.pdbx_description
1 polymer ?
#
loop_
_entity_poly.entity_id
_entity_poly.type
_entity_poly.pdbx_seq_one_letter_code
_entity_poly.pdbx_strand_id
1 'polypeptide(L)'
;ATSICLTGDRGGQVDAVRGFTSACGQSIYRGNKFPFDSRGAYFFCDPTIHVVRRAYVEYPDGKLMLRKAEPEGEEFFRSSDFNSRFINTAVGPDGCLYVTDMYRGIIQDAAWFNGGNREFARRTGVNKHIQMGRIWRIRHQDHRPYQEKPQMLSESTEELVRHLQNPIGWWRDTAQKLILLRNDRKKVIPLLEGLFRFTQSPIPRMHALWTLDGMKALTPEIKKEALTDRSPILRRAMVQIIEPGLPKELDLFLPLEKERDPRVAEQLVFTLGTTDEPRAEEMIQSLAGAHLSDQGVMLATTVSLWGKKELPIVQEAKTKKLFAKLPQEKRATVNLNWDKALSSWDRGMKFAKDFDTTHRKMIQNGEKLYFQHCTSCHGADGKGVKIPGTDQYLAPSLVDSKRVHGNPKQLVPLFLHGLMGPIDGKNYSAGYMAPAKAFGIEREDRLAELLTYIRYAWGKEGDCVEKETVSTIRRKHTDRDNPWTDQELKEL
;
A
#
# COMPACT_ATOMS: atom_id res chain seq x y z
N ALA A 1 -7.77 -17.83 -11.02
CA ALA A 1 -7.36 -18.89 -11.97
C ALA A 1 -7.55 -20.22 -11.28
N THR A 2 -7.89 -21.26 -12.04
CA THR A 2 -8.07 -22.61 -11.51
C THR A 2 -6.71 -23.28 -11.34
N SER A 3 -6.43 -23.82 -10.16
CA SER A 3 -5.15 -24.47 -9.87
C SER A 3 -5.11 -25.89 -10.45
N ILE A 4 -4.23 -26.11 -11.42
CA ILE A 4 -3.95 -27.45 -11.97
C ILE A 4 -2.86 -28.22 -11.19
N CYS A 5 -2.41 -27.68 -10.06
CA CYS A 5 -1.30 -28.24 -9.28
C CYS A 5 -1.72 -29.53 -8.55
N LEU A 6 -1.32 -30.68 -9.10
CA LEU A 6 -1.64 -32.02 -8.58
C LEU A 6 -1.07 -32.32 -7.18
N THR A 7 -0.01 -31.61 -6.77
CA THR A 7 0.67 -31.79 -5.48
C THR A 7 0.04 -31.02 -4.34
N GLY A 8 -0.99 -30.21 -4.60
CA GLY A 8 -1.57 -29.36 -3.58
C GLY A 8 -0.52 -28.44 -2.92
N ASP A 9 0.45 -27.92 -3.69
CA ASP A 9 1.54 -27.00 -3.26
C ASP A 9 1.01 -25.68 -2.61
N ARG A 10 -0.29 -25.56 -2.41
CA ARG A 10 -0.95 -24.44 -1.73
C ARG A 10 -2.00 -24.88 -0.71
N GLY A 11 -2.08 -26.17 -0.37
CA GLY A 11 -3.13 -26.75 0.48
C GLY A 11 -4.51 -26.70 -0.20
N GLY A 12 -5.13 -27.86 -0.46
CA GLY A 12 -6.45 -27.97 -1.10
C GLY A 12 -6.43 -28.64 -2.46
N GLN A 13 -7.62 -28.99 -2.96
CA GLN A 13 -7.80 -29.84 -4.14
C GLN A 13 -7.33 -29.19 -5.46
N VAL A 14 -7.04 -30.06 -6.44
CA VAL A 14 -6.91 -29.73 -7.86
C VAL A 14 -8.23 -29.12 -8.33
N ASP A 15 -8.17 -28.18 -9.27
CA ASP A 15 -9.33 -27.49 -9.83
C ASP A 15 -10.07 -26.49 -8.92
N ALA A 16 -9.50 -26.16 -7.75
CA ALA A 16 -9.98 -25.04 -6.95
C ALA A 16 -9.67 -23.69 -7.62
N VAL A 17 -10.64 -22.75 -7.60
CA VAL A 17 -10.41 -21.35 -7.97
C VAL A 17 -9.47 -20.71 -6.95
N ARG A 18 -8.34 -20.17 -7.40
CA ARG A 18 -7.35 -19.52 -6.53
C ARG A 18 -7.00 -18.11 -7.02
N GLY A 19 -6.76 -17.24 -6.03
CA GLY A 19 -6.10 -15.95 -6.22
C GLY A 19 -4.58 -16.12 -6.38
N PHE A 20 -3.91 -15.02 -6.72
CA PHE A 20 -2.45 -14.97 -6.71
C PHE A 20 -1.97 -15.02 -5.26
N THR A 21 -1.00 -15.88 -4.94
CA THR A 21 -0.35 -15.87 -3.61
C THR A 21 1.18 -15.81 -3.71
N SER A 22 1.72 -15.80 -4.94
CA SER A 22 3.15 -15.72 -5.21
C SER A 22 3.41 -14.83 -6.42
N ALA A 23 2.73 -13.67 -6.46
CA ALA A 23 2.92 -12.68 -7.51
C ALA A 23 4.40 -12.27 -7.59
N CYS A 24 5.00 -12.38 -8.77
CA CYS A 24 6.41 -12.03 -8.96
C CYS A 24 6.69 -11.56 -10.39
N GLY A 25 7.92 -11.13 -10.64
CA GLY A 25 8.41 -11.03 -12.01
C GLY A 25 7.78 -9.92 -12.83
N GLN A 26 7.42 -8.81 -12.19
CA GLN A 26 6.54 -7.82 -12.76
C GLN A 26 7.23 -6.85 -13.73
N SER A 27 6.52 -6.47 -14.79
CA SER A 27 6.94 -5.42 -15.72
C SER A 27 5.76 -4.63 -16.28
N ILE A 28 6.01 -3.37 -16.66
CA ILE A 28 5.08 -2.61 -17.50
C ILE A 28 5.51 -2.81 -18.96
N TYR A 29 4.58 -3.19 -19.82
CA TYR A 29 4.88 -3.35 -21.24
C TYR A 29 5.11 -1.98 -21.90
N ARG A 30 6.39 -1.63 -22.05
CA ARG A 30 6.88 -0.40 -22.69
C ARG A 30 7.38 -0.64 -24.10
N GLY A 31 6.90 -1.70 -24.76
CA GLY A 31 7.19 -2.00 -26.17
C GLY A 31 6.11 -1.45 -27.12
N ASN A 32 6.34 -1.59 -28.43
CA ASN A 32 5.40 -1.15 -29.46
C ASN A 32 4.92 -2.27 -30.40
N LYS A 33 5.20 -3.54 -30.06
CA LYS A 33 4.90 -4.72 -30.89
C LYS A 33 3.68 -5.52 -30.43
N PHE A 34 3.09 -5.19 -29.30
CA PHE A 34 1.73 -5.63 -28.96
C PHE A 34 0.71 -4.59 -29.45
N PRO A 35 -0.58 -4.94 -29.51
CA PRO A 35 -1.65 -4.00 -29.81
C PRO A 35 -1.62 -2.78 -28.87
N PHE A 36 -2.24 -1.67 -29.31
CA PHE A 36 -2.12 -0.38 -28.64
C PHE A 36 -2.60 -0.41 -27.18
N ASP A 37 -3.69 -1.14 -26.91
CA ASP A 37 -4.27 -1.34 -25.57
C ASP A 37 -3.29 -1.96 -24.56
N SER A 38 -2.33 -2.74 -25.03
CA SER A 38 -1.35 -3.46 -24.21
C SER A 38 -0.17 -2.58 -23.82
N ARG A 39 -0.02 -1.40 -24.44
CA ARG A 39 1.04 -0.44 -24.10
C ARG A 39 0.74 0.17 -22.74
N GLY A 40 1.65 0.00 -21.79
CA GLY A 40 1.44 0.40 -20.40
C GLY A 40 0.70 -0.64 -19.53
N ALA A 41 0.31 -1.79 -20.10
CA ALA A 41 -0.25 -2.88 -19.32
C ALA A 41 0.82 -3.49 -18.39
N TYR A 42 0.36 -3.91 -17.22
CA TYR A 42 1.15 -4.56 -16.18
C TYR A 42 1.13 -6.08 -16.35
N PHE A 43 2.30 -6.68 -16.46
CA PHE A 43 2.49 -8.12 -16.57
C PHE A 43 3.18 -8.65 -15.32
N PHE A 44 2.69 -9.77 -14.79
CA PHE A 44 3.26 -10.41 -13.62
C PHE A 44 2.93 -11.90 -13.60
N CYS A 45 3.77 -12.68 -12.95
CA CYS A 45 3.68 -14.14 -12.92
C CYS A 45 3.11 -14.64 -11.59
N ASP A 46 2.53 -15.85 -11.61
CA ASP A 46 2.40 -16.69 -10.43
C ASP A 46 2.90 -18.10 -10.77
N PRO A 47 4.08 -18.50 -10.27
CA PRO A 47 4.70 -19.76 -10.64
C PRO A 47 4.01 -20.99 -10.04
N THR A 48 3.15 -20.84 -9.03
CA THR A 48 2.53 -22.02 -8.41
C THR A 48 1.26 -22.45 -9.15
N ILE A 49 0.64 -21.55 -9.91
CA ILE A 49 -0.55 -21.82 -10.73
C ILE A 49 -0.25 -21.72 -12.23
N HIS A 50 1.02 -21.53 -12.60
CA HIS A 50 1.55 -21.62 -13.96
C HIS A 50 0.98 -20.56 -14.92
N VAL A 51 0.87 -19.31 -14.44
CA VAL A 51 0.27 -18.21 -15.22
C VAL A 51 1.16 -16.96 -15.28
N VAL A 52 1.00 -16.22 -16.36
CA VAL A 52 1.33 -14.80 -16.50
C VAL A 52 0.04 -14.06 -16.71
N ARG A 53 -0.20 -13.04 -15.90
CA ARG A 53 -1.37 -12.18 -16.00
C ARG A 53 -1.02 -10.86 -16.64
N ARG A 54 -1.94 -10.35 -17.46
CA ARG A 54 -1.96 -8.96 -17.93
C ARG A 54 -3.05 -8.21 -17.17
N ALA A 55 -2.72 -7.02 -16.70
CA ALA A 55 -3.64 -6.10 -16.06
C ALA A 55 -3.48 -4.68 -16.62
N TYR A 56 -4.58 -3.97 -16.73
CA TYR A 56 -4.57 -2.54 -17.04
C TYR A 56 -4.39 -1.74 -15.75
N VAL A 57 -3.48 -0.75 -15.79
CA VAL A 57 -3.25 0.18 -14.68
C VAL A 57 -4.20 1.35 -14.84
N GLU A 58 -5.12 1.50 -13.91
CA GLU A 58 -6.17 2.52 -13.94
C GLU A 58 -6.09 3.39 -12.69
N TYR A 59 -6.66 4.60 -12.77
CA TYR A 59 -6.66 5.57 -11.66
C TYR A 59 -8.08 6.08 -11.34
N PRO A 60 -9.07 5.19 -11.08
CA PRO A 60 -10.41 5.63 -10.70
C PRO A 60 -10.34 6.48 -9.44
N ASP A 61 -10.94 7.68 -9.47
CA ASP A 61 -10.92 8.66 -8.38
C ASP A 61 -9.52 8.93 -7.81
N GLY A 62 -8.49 8.86 -8.67
CA GLY A 62 -7.08 9.08 -8.30
C GLY A 62 -6.40 7.89 -7.61
N LYS A 63 -7.06 6.75 -7.40
CA LYS A 63 -6.43 5.56 -6.81
C LYS A 63 -5.84 4.64 -7.86
N LEU A 64 -4.58 4.25 -7.69
CA LEU A 64 -3.98 3.21 -8.51
C LEU A 64 -4.71 1.88 -8.30
N MET A 65 -5.32 1.36 -9.36
CA MET A 65 -6.03 0.08 -9.38
C MET A 65 -5.54 -0.76 -10.55
N LEU A 66 -5.58 -2.09 -10.37
CA LEU A 66 -5.28 -3.05 -11.42
C LEU A 66 -6.58 -3.73 -11.84
N ARG A 67 -6.94 -3.59 -13.12
CA ARG A 67 -8.05 -4.33 -13.72
C ARG A 67 -7.50 -5.47 -14.55
N LYS A 68 -7.92 -6.70 -14.28
CA LYS A 68 -7.54 -7.87 -15.09
C LYS A 68 -7.95 -7.65 -16.55
N ALA A 69 -7.04 -7.93 -17.48
CA ALA A 69 -7.30 -7.73 -18.90
C ALA A 69 -8.15 -8.87 -19.50
N GLU A 70 -7.83 -10.11 -19.14
CA GLU A 70 -8.54 -11.30 -19.62
C GLU A 70 -9.81 -11.62 -18.80
N PRO A 71 -10.85 -12.24 -19.40
CA PRO A 71 -12.07 -12.68 -18.71
C PRO A 71 -11.82 -13.58 -17.51
N GLU A 72 -12.84 -13.78 -16.68
CA GLU A 72 -12.77 -14.76 -15.59
C GLU A 72 -12.48 -16.17 -16.14
N GLY A 73 -11.62 -16.93 -15.46
CA GLY A 73 -11.15 -18.25 -15.93
C GLY A 73 -9.99 -18.23 -16.93
N GLU A 74 -9.70 -17.10 -17.57
CA GLU A 74 -8.62 -16.96 -18.56
C GLU A 74 -7.39 -16.23 -18.01
N GLU A 75 -6.23 -16.39 -18.64
CA GLU A 75 -5.01 -15.63 -18.31
C GLU A 75 -4.23 -15.37 -19.59
N PHE A 76 -3.44 -14.29 -19.62
CA PHE A 76 -2.66 -13.88 -20.78
C PHE A 76 -1.76 -15.01 -21.31
N PHE A 77 -1.06 -15.71 -20.42
CA PHE A 77 -0.27 -16.89 -20.76
C PHE A 77 -0.39 -17.90 -19.62
N ARG A 78 -0.76 -19.13 -19.94
CA ARG A 78 -0.87 -20.23 -18.97
C ARG A 78 -0.31 -21.50 -19.57
N SER A 79 0.17 -22.40 -18.72
CA SER A 79 0.64 -23.71 -19.15
C SER A 79 -0.09 -24.82 -18.41
N SER A 80 -0.34 -25.92 -19.10
CA SER A 80 -0.79 -27.19 -18.50
C SER A 80 0.38 -28.07 -18.06
N ASP A 81 1.61 -27.72 -18.46
CA ASP A 81 2.82 -28.44 -18.05
C ASP A 81 3.14 -28.14 -16.59
N PHE A 82 3.08 -29.18 -15.77
CA PHE A 82 3.28 -29.15 -14.32
C PHE A 82 4.59 -28.48 -13.88
N ASN A 83 5.64 -28.55 -14.71
CA ASN A 83 6.94 -27.98 -14.41
C ASN A 83 7.01 -26.47 -14.72
N SER A 84 6.01 -25.87 -15.38
CA SER A 84 6.06 -24.46 -15.78
C SER A 84 5.98 -23.53 -14.58
N ARG A 85 7.06 -22.82 -14.26
CA ARG A 85 7.17 -21.89 -13.14
C ARG A 85 7.62 -20.52 -13.68
N PHE A 86 6.68 -19.75 -14.22
CA PHE A 86 6.96 -18.39 -14.69
C PHE A 86 7.36 -17.48 -13.53
N ILE A 87 8.50 -16.80 -13.63
CA ILE A 87 9.09 -16.04 -12.51
C ILE A 87 9.48 -14.61 -12.86
N ASN A 88 9.60 -14.26 -14.14
CA ASN A 88 9.92 -12.90 -14.55
C ASN A 88 9.36 -12.56 -15.92
N THR A 89 9.00 -11.28 -16.11
CA THR A 89 8.62 -10.70 -17.39
C THR A 89 9.49 -9.47 -17.70
N ALA A 90 9.82 -9.26 -18.97
CA ALA A 90 10.56 -8.07 -19.41
C ALA A 90 10.28 -7.74 -20.88
N VAL A 91 10.42 -6.47 -21.27
CA VAL A 91 10.37 -6.09 -22.70
C VAL A 91 11.79 -6.11 -23.28
N GLY A 92 11.97 -6.84 -24.38
CA GLY A 92 13.26 -6.92 -25.07
C GLY A 92 13.52 -5.75 -26.04
N PRO A 93 14.76 -5.65 -26.57
CA PRO A 93 15.14 -4.65 -27.57
C PRO A 93 14.32 -4.72 -28.87
N ASP A 94 13.80 -5.89 -29.17
CA ASP A 94 12.94 -6.17 -30.32
C ASP A 94 11.47 -5.75 -30.12
N GLY A 95 11.12 -5.31 -28.91
CA GLY A 95 9.78 -4.90 -28.50
C GLY A 95 8.86 -6.07 -28.11
N CYS A 96 9.35 -7.30 -28.04
CA CYS A 96 8.60 -8.47 -27.58
C CYS A 96 8.57 -8.56 -26.05
N LEU A 97 7.60 -9.31 -25.52
CA LEU A 97 7.56 -9.66 -24.09
C LEU A 97 8.32 -10.97 -23.88
N TYR A 98 9.31 -10.95 -23.00
CA TYR A 98 10.08 -12.11 -22.58
C TYR A 98 9.55 -12.61 -21.24
N VAL A 99 9.39 -13.92 -21.10
CA VAL A 99 9.00 -14.57 -19.85
C VAL A 99 10.04 -15.63 -19.50
N THR A 100 10.65 -15.51 -18.32
CA THR A 100 11.55 -16.55 -17.82
C THR A 100 10.76 -17.55 -16.98
N ASP A 101 11.05 -18.81 -17.22
CA ASP A 101 10.43 -19.95 -16.58
C ASP A 101 11.52 -20.80 -15.92
N MET A 102 11.44 -20.97 -14.61
CA MET A 102 12.40 -21.78 -13.85
C MET A 102 12.35 -23.26 -14.24
N TYR A 103 11.23 -23.70 -14.85
CA TYR A 103 10.97 -25.06 -15.28
C TYR A 103 11.35 -26.12 -14.24
N ARG A 104 10.52 -26.27 -13.20
CA ARG A 104 10.86 -27.07 -12.02
C ARG A 104 9.65 -27.79 -11.44
N GLY A 105 9.86 -29.03 -11.01
CA GLY A 105 8.80 -29.86 -10.41
C GLY A 105 8.33 -29.36 -9.05
N ILE A 106 9.25 -29.06 -8.13
CA ILE A 106 8.94 -28.59 -6.78
C ILE A 106 9.36 -27.13 -6.60
N ILE A 107 8.43 -26.27 -6.15
CA ILE A 107 8.69 -24.86 -5.85
C ILE A 107 8.71 -24.54 -4.34
N GLN A 108 8.08 -25.35 -3.50
CA GLN A 108 8.05 -25.14 -2.05
C GLN A 108 9.40 -25.47 -1.39
N ASP A 109 9.68 -24.79 -0.27
CA ASP A 109 10.79 -25.14 0.63
C ASP A 109 10.48 -26.45 1.39
N ALA A 110 11.51 -27.22 1.72
CA ALA A 110 11.44 -28.51 2.39
C ALA A 110 10.70 -28.46 3.73
N ALA A 111 10.79 -27.35 4.47
CA ALA A 111 10.09 -27.17 5.75
C ALA A 111 8.56 -27.19 5.62
N TRP A 112 8.03 -26.82 4.45
CA TRP A 112 6.59 -26.72 4.18
C TRP A 112 6.06 -27.89 3.34
N PHE A 113 6.94 -28.83 2.96
CA PHE A 113 6.60 -29.99 2.16
C PHE A 113 6.20 -31.16 3.06
N ASN A 114 4.89 -31.42 3.18
CA ASN A 114 4.36 -32.46 4.06
C ASN A 114 4.75 -33.89 3.63
N GLY A 115 4.53 -34.88 4.51
CA GLY A 115 4.93 -36.28 4.28
C GLY A 115 4.34 -36.89 3.01
N GLY A 116 3.05 -36.68 2.75
CA GLY A 116 2.37 -37.20 1.55
C GLY A 116 2.91 -36.60 0.25
N ASN A 117 3.19 -35.30 0.24
CA ASN A 117 3.76 -34.61 -0.91
C ASN A 117 5.20 -35.07 -1.20
N ARG A 118 5.99 -35.36 -0.15
CA ARG A 118 7.34 -35.96 -0.29
C ARG A 118 7.29 -37.31 -0.97
N GLU A 119 6.37 -38.17 -0.55
CA GLU A 119 6.18 -39.49 -1.14
C GLU A 119 5.73 -39.39 -2.60
N PHE A 120 4.72 -38.57 -2.88
CA PHE A 120 4.27 -38.31 -4.24
C PHE A 120 5.43 -37.83 -5.13
N ALA A 121 6.21 -36.87 -4.65
CA ALA A 121 7.28 -36.29 -5.44
C ALA A 121 8.39 -37.30 -5.77
N ARG A 122 8.72 -38.18 -4.83
CA ARG A 122 9.68 -39.29 -5.05
C ARG A 122 9.11 -40.34 -6.00
N ARG A 123 7.85 -40.74 -5.80
CA ARG A 123 7.17 -41.77 -6.60
C ARG A 123 7.02 -41.34 -8.06
N THR A 124 6.68 -40.08 -8.29
CA THR A 124 6.50 -39.51 -9.64
C THR A 124 7.80 -39.00 -10.27
N GLY A 125 8.85 -38.83 -9.49
CA GLY A 125 10.15 -38.33 -9.95
C GLY A 125 10.23 -36.82 -10.17
N VAL A 126 9.16 -36.05 -9.90
CA VAL A 126 9.14 -34.59 -10.10
C VAL A 126 10.17 -33.85 -9.23
N ASN A 127 10.64 -34.48 -8.15
CA ASN A 127 11.74 -33.95 -7.34
C ASN A 127 13.08 -33.87 -8.10
N LYS A 128 13.23 -34.61 -9.19
CA LYS A 128 14.42 -34.61 -10.06
C LYS A 128 14.36 -33.55 -11.16
N HIS A 129 13.20 -32.91 -11.35
CA HIS A 129 13.03 -31.85 -12.34
C HIS A 129 13.64 -30.55 -11.81
N ILE A 130 14.96 -30.44 -11.87
CA ILE A 130 15.77 -29.32 -11.36
C ILE A 130 16.81 -28.90 -12.40
N GLN A 131 17.44 -27.73 -12.23
CA GLN A 131 18.51 -27.23 -13.12
C GLN A 131 18.09 -27.12 -14.60
N MET A 132 16.83 -26.80 -14.84
CA MET A 132 16.30 -26.50 -16.17
C MET A 132 15.92 -25.01 -16.25
N GLY A 133 15.42 -24.58 -17.40
CA GLY A 133 14.87 -23.25 -17.57
C GLY A 133 14.42 -23.01 -19.00
N ARG A 134 13.44 -22.13 -19.19
CA ARG A 134 12.98 -21.69 -20.50
C ARG A 134 12.89 -20.17 -20.55
N ILE A 135 13.15 -19.61 -21.72
CA ILE A 135 12.87 -18.20 -22.01
C ILE A 135 11.88 -18.17 -23.16
N TRP A 136 10.67 -17.69 -22.86
CA TRP A 136 9.64 -17.47 -23.86
C TRP A 136 9.78 -16.07 -24.44
N ARG A 137 9.80 -15.96 -25.77
CA ARG A 137 9.71 -14.69 -26.49
C ARG A 137 8.33 -14.59 -27.13
N ILE A 138 7.45 -13.82 -26.50
CA ILE A 138 6.06 -13.65 -26.91
C ILE A 138 5.95 -12.47 -27.88
N ARG A 139 5.36 -12.71 -29.05
CA ARG A 139 5.12 -11.70 -30.09
C ARG A 139 3.68 -11.77 -30.57
N HIS A 140 3.15 -10.64 -30.99
CA HIS A 140 1.93 -10.62 -31.78
C HIS A 140 2.20 -11.26 -33.14
N GLN A 141 1.28 -12.08 -33.65
CA GLN A 141 1.45 -12.79 -34.91
C GLN A 141 1.64 -11.84 -36.10
N ASP A 142 0.90 -10.73 -36.11
CA ASP A 142 0.87 -9.73 -37.19
C ASP A 142 1.98 -8.67 -37.09
N HIS A 143 2.71 -8.61 -35.97
CA HIS A 143 3.76 -7.62 -35.80
C HIS A 143 5.14 -8.25 -35.91
N ARG A 144 5.95 -7.69 -36.82
CA ARG A 144 7.35 -8.07 -36.94
C ARG A 144 8.15 -7.47 -35.77
N PRO A 145 8.89 -8.29 -35.00
CA PRO A 145 9.82 -7.79 -34.00
C PRO A 145 10.84 -6.83 -34.64
N TYR A 146 11.41 -5.91 -33.87
CA TYR A 146 12.50 -5.09 -34.38
C TYR A 146 13.68 -5.99 -34.80
N GLN A 147 14.20 -5.75 -36.00
CA GLN A 147 15.27 -6.56 -36.59
C GLN A 147 16.66 -6.00 -36.26
N GLU A 148 16.73 -4.70 -35.98
CA GLU A 148 17.96 -4.02 -35.63
C GLU A 148 18.49 -4.53 -34.30
N LYS A 149 19.74 -5.00 -34.31
CA LYS A 149 20.43 -5.45 -33.09
C LYS A 149 21.09 -4.24 -32.43
N PRO A 150 20.98 -4.08 -31.11
CA PRO A 150 21.57 -2.95 -30.41
C PRO A 150 23.10 -2.96 -30.48
N GLN A 151 23.68 -1.82 -30.85
CA GLN A 151 25.14 -1.57 -30.90
C GLN A 151 25.56 -0.34 -30.09
N MET A 152 24.72 0.09 -29.13
CA MET A 152 24.88 1.32 -28.33
C MET A 152 26.22 1.46 -27.58
N LEU A 153 27.00 0.38 -27.40
CA LEU A 153 28.33 0.49 -26.81
C LEU A 153 29.33 1.23 -27.72
N SER A 154 29.20 1.09 -29.04
CA SER A 154 30.07 1.74 -30.03
C SER A 154 29.50 3.04 -30.59
N GLU A 155 28.23 3.35 -30.32
CA GLU A 155 27.57 4.57 -30.80
C GLU A 155 28.11 5.84 -30.13
N SER A 156 28.07 6.96 -30.83
CA SER A 156 28.33 8.30 -30.28
C SER A 156 27.27 8.73 -29.27
N THR A 157 27.57 9.75 -28.47
CA THR A 157 26.64 10.24 -27.44
C THR A 157 25.40 10.90 -28.05
N GLU A 158 25.53 11.52 -29.22
CA GLU A 158 24.40 12.02 -30.00
C GLU A 158 23.46 10.91 -30.45
N GLU A 159 24.00 9.77 -30.88
CA GLU A 159 23.23 8.58 -31.23
C GLU A 159 22.48 8.04 -30.01
N LEU A 160 23.14 7.97 -28.84
CA LEU A 160 22.47 7.59 -27.60
C LEU A 160 21.33 8.56 -27.22
N VAL A 161 21.52 9.87 -27.39
CA VAL A 161 20.45 10.85 -27.12
C VAL A 161 19.25 10.64 -28.05
N ARG A 162 19.46 10.23 -29.31
CA ARG A 162 18.36 9.86 -30.23
C ARG A 162 17.58 8.65 -29.71
N HIS A 163 18.25 7.66 -29.12
CA HIS A 163 17.58 6.49 -28.54
C HIS A 163 16.66 6.80 -27.37
N LEU A 164 16.80 7.94 -26.68
CA LEU A 164 15.83 8.40 -25.67
C LEU A 164 14.43 8.67 -26.27
N GLN A 165 14.33 8.79 -27.59
CA GLN A 165 13.07 8.92 -28.33
C GLN A 165 12.53 7.59 -28.88
N ASN A 166 13.26 6.48 -28.71
CA ASN A 166 12.87 5.19 -29.26
C ASN A 166 11.51 4.75 -28.69
N PRO A 167 10.59 4.18 -29.50
CA PRO A 167 9.28 3.75 -29.02
C PRO A 167 9.35 2.62 -27.98
N ILE A 168 10.45 1.86 -27.92
CA ILE A 168 10.64 0.74 -26.99
C ILE A 168 11.46 1.20 -25.78
N GLY A 169 10.92 0.97 -24.58
CA GLY A 169 11.53 1.38 -23.31
C GLY A 169 12.93 0.82 -23.08
N TRP A 170 13.21 -0.40 -23.53
CA TRP A 170 14.53 -1.01 -23.41
C TRP A 170 15.65 -0.15 -24.02
N TRP A 171 15.41 0.44 -25.20
CA TRP A 171 16.39 1.30 -25.86
C TRP A 171 16.59 2.60 -25.11
N ARG A 172 15.49 3.23 -24.67
CA ARG A 172 15.55 4.48 -23.89
C ARG A 172 16.31 4.30 -22.58
N ASP A 173 15.96 3.27 -21.81
CA ASP A 173 16.56 2.99 -20.50
C ASP A 173 18.05 2.62 -20.66
N THR A 174 18.39 1.83 -21.69
CA THR A 174 19.78 1.45 -21.97
C THR A 174 20.62 2.64 -22.43
N ALA A 175 20.08 3.48 -23.32
CA ALA A 175 20.75 4.69 -23.77
C ALA A 175 20.97 5.67 -22.62
N GLN A 176 19.96 5.91 -21.77
CA GLN A 176 20.10 6.76 -20.58
C GLN A 176 21.19 6.25 -19.65
N LYS A 177 21.23 4.94 -19.37
CA LYS A 177 22.29 4.32 -18.56
C LYS A 177 23.68 4.57 -19.18
N LEU A 178 23.83 4.34 -20.47
CA LEU A 178 25.12 4.52 -21.16
C LEU A 178 25.56 5.99 -21.18
N ILE A 179 24.62 6.92 -21.38
CA ILE A 179 24.87 8.37 -21.29
C ILE A 179 25.41 8.74 -19.90
N LEU A 180 24.80 8.23 -18.82
CA LEU A 180 25.25 8.51 -17.45
C LEU A 180 26.64 7.94 -17.13
N LEU A 181 27.00 6.81 -17.75
CA LEU A 181 28.30 6.14 -17.55
C LEU A 181 29.44 6.77 -18.36
N ARG A 182 29.14 7.66 -19.32
CA ARG A 182 30.16 8.34 -20.12
C ARG A 182 30.66 9.61 -19.45
N ASN A 183 31.91 9.98 -19.77
CA ASN A 183 32.60 11.13 -19.19
C ASN A 183 32.38 12.44 -19.99
N ASP A 184 31.68 12.42 -21.12
CA ASP A 184 31.54 13.57 -22.03
C ASP A 184 30.37 14.51 -21.67
N ARG A 185 30.19 14.78 -20.37
CA ARG A 185 29.06 15.57 -19.83
C ARG A 185 28.86 16.93 -20.49
N LYS A 186 29.96 17.65 -20.78
CA LYS A 186 29.92 18.96 -21.44
C LYS A 186 29.23 18.93 -22.81
N LYS A 187 29.32 17.79 -23.50
CA LYS A 187 28.72 17.58 -24.82
C LYS A 187 27.23 17.21 -24.71
N VAL A 188 26.89 16.34 -23.76
CA VAL A 188 25.54 15.76 -23.67
C VAL A 188 24.53 16.66 -22.97
N ILE A 189 24.94 17.48 -22.00
CA ILE A 189 24.03 18.35 -21.24
C ILE A 189 23.22 19.29 -22.16
N PRO A 190 23.83 20.04 -23.10
CA PRO A 190 23.07 20.89 -24.03
C PRO A 190 22.09 20.10 -24.92
N LEU A 191 22.44 18.87 -25.28
CA LEU A 191 21.57 17.99 -26.08
C LEU A 191 20.36 17.53 -25.28
N LEU A 192 20.53 17.20 -24.00
CA LEU A 192 19.43 16.83 -23.10
C LEU A 192 18.52 18.01 -22.80
N GLU A 193 19.07 19.20 -22.57
CA GLU A 193 18.28 20.42 -22.43
C GLU A 193 17.45 20.71 -23.69
N GLY A 194 18.06 20.59 -24.87
CA GLY A 194 17.35 20.72 -26.14
C GLY A 194 16.26 19.65 -26.30
N LEU A 195 16.55 18.40 -25.93
CA LEU A 195 15.57 17.31 -25.95
C LEU A 195 14.37 17.63 -25.04
N PHE A 196 14.60 18.18 -23.85
CA PHE A 196 13.54 18.61 -22.94
C PHE A 196 12.71 19.77 -23.51
N ARG A 197 13.33 20.80 -24.10
CA ARG A 197 12.61 22.01 -24.54
C ARG A 197 11.86 21.84 -25.86
N PHE A 198 12.45 21.12 -26.82
CA PHE A 198 11.99 21.16 -28.21
C PHE A 198 11.26 19.89 -28.68
N THR A 199 11.24 18.84 -27.86
CA THR A 199 10.49 17.62 -28.19
C THR A 199 9.01 17.75 -27.81
N GLN A 200 8.11 17.23 -28.64
CA GLN A 200 6.67 17.28 -28.34
C GLN A 200 6.22 16.20 -27.36
N SER A 201 6.79 14.99 -27.48
CA SER A 201 6.42 13.83 -26.66
C SER A 201 6.93 13.98 -25.23
N PRO A 202 6.11 13.72 -24.18
CA PRO A 202 6.56 13.85 -22.80
C PRO A 202 7.56 12.77 -22.37
N ILE A 203 7.54 11.58 -22.98
CA ILE A 203 8.41 10.47 -22.55
C ILE A 203 9.90 10.79 -22.76
N PRO A 204 10.35 11.23 -23.96
CA PRO A 204 11.76 11.56 -24.15
C PRO A 204 12.21 12.77 -23.32
N ARG A 205 11.32 13.76 -23.14
CA ARG A 205 11.56 14.91 -22.27
C ARG A 205 11.76 14.47 -20.82
N MET A 206 10.98 13.51 -20.35
CA MET A 206 11.13 12.92 -19.01
C MET A 206 12.47 12.18 -18.88
N HIS A 207 12.87 11.40 -19.89
CA HIS A 207 14.21 10.80 -19.91
C HIS A 207 15.31 11.87 -19.85
N ALA A 208 15.16 13.00 -20.56
CA ALA A 208 16.10 14.10 -20.49
C ALA A 208 16.24 14.67 -19.07
N LEU A 209 15.11 14.98 -18.41
CA LEU A 209 15.10 15.52 -17.04
C LEU A 209 15.77 14.59 -16.02
N TRP A 210 15.42 13.30 -16.02
CA TRP A 210 16.04 12.33 -15.11
C TRP A 210 17.52 12.07 -15.43
N THR A 211 17.93 12.22 -16.69
CA THR A 211 19.34 12.11 -17.08
C THR A 211 20.13 13.32 -16.59
N LEU A 212 19.59 14.53 -16.76
CA LEU A 212 20.17 15.76 -16.23
C LEU A 212 20.28 15.72 -14.69
N ASP A 213 19.26 15.20 -14.01
CA ASP A 213 19.26 14.99 -12.56
C ASP A 213 20.38 14.04 -12.12
N GLY A 214 20.48 12.86 -12.76
CA GLY A 214 21.55 11.89 -12.49
C GLY A 214 22.96 12.44 -12.74
N MET A 215 23.09 13.48 -13.56
CA MET A 215 24.35 14.22 -13.78
C MET A 215 24.56 15.39 -12.83
N LYS A 216 23.58 15.72 -11.96
CA LYS A 216 23.53 16.95 -11.15
C LYS A 216 23.63 18.22 -12.00
N ALA A 217 23.00 18.20 -13.17
CA ALA A 217 23.09 19.26 -14.19
C ALA A 217 21.77 20.05 -14.36
N LEU A 218 20.76 19.79 -13.53
CA LEU A 218 19.51 20.56 -13.55
C LEU A 218 19.71 21.96 -13.01
N THR A 219 19.42 22.97 -13.83
CA THR A 219 19.44 24.36 -13.41
C THR A 219 18.10 24.78 -12.79
N PRO A 220 18.05 25.84 -11.96
CA PRO A 220 16.80 26.40 -11.46
C PRO A 220 15.80 26.75 -12.57
N GLU A 221 16.28 27.19 -13.73
CA GLU A 221 15.47 27.53 -14.90
C GLU A 221 14.77 26.29 -15.47
N ILE A 222 15.51 25.20 -15.70
CA ILE A 222 14.93 23.93 -16.16
C ILE A 222 13.90 23.39 -15.16
N LYS A 223 14.20 23.48 -13.85
CA LYS A 223 13.25 23.08 -12.80
C LYS A 223 11.94 23.87 -12.91
N LYS A 224 12.00 25.20 -13.03
CA LYS A 224 10.83 26.08 -13.19
C LYS A 224 10.07 25.83 -14.50
N GLU A 225 10.78 25.65 -15.62
CA GLU A 225 10.18 25.28 -16.91
C GLU A 225 9.41 23.95 -16.80
N ALA A 226 9.99 22.94 -16.16
CA ALA A 226 9.35 21.63 -16.02
C ALA A 226 8.15 21.65 -15.05
N LEU A 227 8.19 22.44 -13.98
CA LEU A 227 7.05 22.61 -13.05
C LEU A 227 5.89 23.38 -13.67
N THR A 228 6.11 24.15 -14.73
CA THR A 228 5.06 24.88 -15.45
C THR A 228 4.67 24.22 -16.78
N ASP A 229 5.24 23.05 -17.08
CA ASP A 229 5.00 22.35 -18.34
C ASP A 229 3.52 21.95 -18.50
N ARG A 230 3.01 21.96 -19.73
CA ARG A 230 1.63 21.50 -20.03
C ARG A 230 1.39 20.03 -19.64
N SER A 231 2.42 19.18 -19.66
CA SER A 231 2.30 17.76 -19.36
C SER A 231 2.31 17.50 -17.85
N PRO A 232 1.24 16.95 -17.27
CA PRO A 232 1.21 16.63 -15.84
C PRO A 232 2.28 15.59 -15.46
N ILE A 233 2.66 14.69 -16.38
CA ILE A 233 3.71 13.69 -16.12
C ILE A 233 5.07 14.37 -15.88
N LEU A 234 5.37 15.45 -16.61
CA LEU A 234 6.62 16.19 -16.43
C LEU A 234 6.62 17.03 -15.16
N ARG A 235 5.50 17.70 -14.85
CA ARG A 235 5.33 18.42 -13.56
C ARG A 235 5.53 17.46 -12.39
N ARG A 236 4.85 16.31 -12.40
CA ARG A 236 4.99 15.27 -11.37
C ARG A 236 6.41 14.74 -11.24
N ALA A 237 7.08 14.46 -12.36
CA ALA A 237 8.47 14.00 -12.35
C ALA A 237 9.39 15.06 -11.74
N MET A 238 9.20 16.34 -12.06
CA MET A 238 10.00 17.42 -11.49
C MET A 238 9.75 17.60 -9.98
N VAL A 239 8.53 17.35 -9.50
CA VAL A 239 8.26 17.29 -8.05
C VAL A 239 9.11 16.23 -7.35
N GLN A 240 9.16 15.01 -7.91
CA GLN A 240 10.00 13.91 -7.39
C GLN A 240 11.50 14.23 -7.44
N ILE A 241 11.96 14.92 -8.49
CA ILE A 241 13.35 15.33 -8.64
C ILE A 241 13.75 16.38 -7.60
N ILE A 242 12.86 17.30 -7.26
CA ILE A 242 13.11 18.39 -6.30
C ILE A 242 12.98 17.92 -4.84
N GLU A 243 12.18 16.88 -4.57
CA GLU A 243 11.87 16.35 -3.23
C GLU A 243 13.11 16.23 -2.32
N PRO A 244 14.26 15.67 -2.74
CA PRO A 244 15.45 15.58 -1.89
C PRO A 244 16.09 16.92 -1.49
N GLY A 245 15.73 18.01 -2.17
CA GLY A 245 16.19 19.38 -1.91
C GLY A 245 15.37 20.13 -0.86
N LEU A 246 14.29 19.54 -0.32
CA LEU A 246 13.49 20.17 0.72
C LEU A 246 14.23 20.26 2.07
N PRO A 247 13.94 21.28 2.90
CA PRO A 247 12.99 22.38 2.65
C PRO A 247 13.55 23.52 1.77
N LYS A 248 14.85 23.50 1.41
CA LYS A 248 15.53 24.63 0.73
C LYS A 248 14.91 24.99 -0.62
N GLU A 249 14.35 24.02 -1.34
CA GLU A 249 13.74 24.23 -2.65
C GLU A 249 12.20 24.37 -2.61
N LEU A 250 11.59 24.53 -1.44
CA LEU A 250 10.14 24.61 -1.26
C LEU A 250 9.49 25.66 -2.17
N ASP A 251 10.13 26.82 -2.31
CA ASP A 251 9.62 27.95 -3.11
C ASP A 251 9.52 27.64 -4.60
N LEU A 252 10.22 26.63 -5.11
CA LEU A 252 10.08 26.20 -6.50
C LEU A 252 8.68 25.68 -6.79
N PHE A 253 7.97 25.13 -5.79
CA PHE A 253 6.65 24.54 -5.97
C PHE A 253 5.50 25.55 -6.03
N LEU A 254 5.75 26.84 -5.86
CA LEU A 254 4.70 27.87 -5.91
C LEU A 254 3.79 27.85 -7.14
N PRO A 255 4.29 27.59 -8.36
CA PRO A 255 3.42 27.48 -9.53
C PRO A 255 2.39 26.35 -9.44
N LEU A 256 2.59 25.37 -8.55
CA LEU A 256 1.73 24.20 -8.38
C LEU A 256 0.72 24.32 -7.24
N GLU A 257 0.63 25.45 -6.53
CA GLU A 257 -0.32 25.66 -5.43
C GLU A 257 -1.80 25.39 -5.82
N LYS A 258 -2.10 25.57 -7.11
CA LYS A 258 -3.42 25.34 -7.74
C LYS A 258 -3.34 24.29 -8.85
N GLU A 259 -2.49 23.28 -8.66
CA GLU A 259 -2.37 22.16 -9.58
C GLU A 259 -3.76 21.55 -9.84
N ARG A 260 -4.00 21.18 -11.11
CA ARG A 260 -5.30 20.70 -11.60
C ARG A 260 -5.33 19.21 -11.84
N ASP A 261 -4.18 18.58 -12.07
CA ASP A 261 -4.07 17.14 -12.25
C ASP A 261 -3.93 16.47 -10.87
N PRO A 262 -4.88 15.60 -10.48
CA PRO A 262 -4.89 15.01 -9.15
C PRO A 262 -3.66 14.15 -8.86
N ARG A 263 -2.99 13.58 -9.88
CA ARG A 263 -1.78 12.76 -9.66
C ARG A 263 -0.54 13.62 -9.44
N VAL A 264 -0.53 14.85 -9.94
CA VAL A 264 0.53 15.82 -9.61
C VAL A 264 0.28 16.35 -8.21
N ALA A 265 -0.96 16.72 -7.89
CA ALA A 265 -1.35 17.16 -6.55
C ALA A 265 -1.06 16.09 -5.47
N GLU A 266 -1.39 14.82 -5.73
CA GLU A 266 -1.09 13.70 -4.82
C GLU A 266 0.41 13.58 -4.51
N GLN A 267 1.25 13.52 -5.55
CA GLN A 267 2.71 13.48 -5.37
C GLN A 267 3.23 14.71 -4.61
N LEU A 268 2.72 15.89 -4.95
CA LEU A 268 3.12 17.14 -4.33
C LEU A 268 2.74 17.19 -2.86
N VAL A 269 1.54 16.73 -2.49
CA VAL A 269 1.13 16.62 -1.08
C VAL A 269 2.06 15.69 -0.31
N PHE A 270 2.39 14.51 -0.85
CA PHE A 270 3.38 13.62 -0.20
C PHE A 270 4.75 14.28 -0.04
N THR A 271 5.20 14.98 -1.08
CA THR A 271 6.50 15.69 -1.09
C THR A 271 6.54 16.78 -0.03
N LEU A 272 5.52 17.63 0.02
CA LEU A 272 5.36 18.69 1.02
C LEU A 272 5.23 18.13 2.44
N GLY A 273 4.60 16.96 2.60
CA GLY A 273 4.45 16.26 3.88
C GLY A 273 5.76 15.74 4.48
N THR A 274 6.88 15.80 3.74
CA THR A 274 8.20 15.43 4.26
C THR A 274 8.87 16.52 5.09
N THR A 275 8.25 17.72 5.18
CA THR A 275 8.76 18.86 5.95
C THR A 275 7.69 19.43 6.88
N ASP A 276 8.13 20.14 7.92
CA ASP A 276 7.28 20.82 8.92
C ASP A 276 7.15 22.33 8.64
N GLU A 277 7.56 22.79 7.45
CA GLU A 277 7.43 24.21 7.06
C GLU A 277 5.95 24.64 6.99
N PRO A 278 5.53 25.73 7.67
CA PRO A 278 4.13 26.18 7.67
C PRO A 278 3.57 26.42 6.26
N ARG A 279 4.40 26.95 5.35
CA ARG A 279 4.03 27.16 3.95
C ARG A 279 3.70 25.85 3.22
N ALA A 280 4.40 24.75 3.55
CA ALA A 280 4.10 23.45 2.98
C ALA A 280 2.73 22.95 3.45
N GLU A 281 2.39 23.14 4.74
CA GLU A 281 1.07 22.83 5.27
C GLU A 281 -0.05 23.63 4.61
N GLU A 282 0.12 24.94 4.44
CA GLU A 282 -0.83 25.81 3.73
C GLU A 282 -1.08 25.32 2.31
N MET A 283 0.00 24.96 1.61
CA MET A 283 -0.09 24.48 0.23
C MET A 283 -0.75 23.09 0.13
N ILE A 284 -0.49 22.18 1.08
CA ILE A 284 -1.22 20.91 1.19
C ILE A 284 -2.72 21.16 1.36
N GLN A 285 -3.11 22.10 2.22
CA GLN A 285 -4.52 22.43 2.43
C GLN A 285 -5.19 23.00 1.16
N SER A 286 -4.49 23.86 0.42
CA SER A 286 -4.95 24.38 -0.87
C SER A 286 -5.19 23.26 -1.88
N LEU A 287 -4.21 22.36 -2.05
CA LEU A 287 -4.29 21.22 -2.96
C LEU A 287 -5.42 20.26 -2.60
N ALA A 288 -5.54 19.92 -1.32
CA ALA A 288 -6.61 19.06 -0.83
C ALA A 288 -8.00 19.69 -1.03
N GLY A 289 -8.13 21.00 -0.83
CA GLY A 289 -9.36 21.74 -1.09
C GLY A 289 -9.76 21.77 -2.57
N ALA A 290 -8.78 21.78 -3.50
CA ALA A 290 -9.04 21.70 -4.93
C ALA A 290 -9.45 20.29 -5.39
N HIS A 291 -9.07 19.26 -4.64
CA HIS A 291 -9.16 17.84 -5.01
C HIS A 291 -10.00 16.99 -4.04
N LEU A 292 -11.05 17.56 -3.44
CA LEU A 292 -11.85 16.91 -2.38
C LEU A 292 -12.45 15.55 -2.78
N SER A 293 -12.73 15.35 -4.06
CA SER A 293 -13.31 14.10 -4.60
C SER A 293 -12.26 13.06 -5.00
N ASP A 294 -10.99 13.47 -5.15
CA ASP A 294 -9.91 12.58 -5.54
C ASP A 294 -9.38 11.85 -4.32
N GLN A 295 -9.64 10.54 -4.23
CA GLN A 295 -9.28 9.74 -3.07
C GLN A 295 -7.76 9.60 -2.91
N GLY A 296 -6.99 9.64 -4.00
CA GLY A 296 -5.51 9.67 -3.93
C GLY A 296 -5.01 10.89 -3.18
N VAL A 297 -5.49 12.08 -3.54
CA VAL A 297 -5.12 13.35 -2.87
C VAL A 297 -5.62 13.38 -1.43
N MET A 298 -6.84 12.88 -1.16
CA MET A 298 -7.34 12.73 0.20
C MET A 298 -6.40 11.86 1.05
N LEU A 299 -6.00 10.68 0.56
CA LEU A 299 -5.10 9.78 1.29
C LEU A 299 -3.71 10.41 1.51
N ALA A 300 -3.17 11.09 0.49
CA ALA A 300 -1.91 11.81 0.64
C ALA A 300 -2.01 12.91 1.70
N THR A 301 -3.12 13.66 1.70
CA THR A 301 -3.40 14.73 2.67
C THR A 301 -3.55 14.16 4.07
N THR A 302 -4.27 13.05 4.21
CA THR A 302 -4.55 12.46 5.52
C THR A 302 -3.29 11.90 6.18
N VAL A 303 -2.38 11.34 5.37
CA VAL A 303 -1.06 10.91 5.83
C VAL A 303 -0.16 12.11 6.15
N SER A 304 -0.12 13.12 5.28
CA SER A 304 0.83 14.24 5.39
C SER A 304 0.47 15.23 6.51
N LEU A 305 -0.82 15.38 6.81
CA LEU A 305 -1.32 16.27 7.88
C LEU A 305 -1.73 15.51 9.14
N TRP A 306 -1.35 14.23 9.25
CA TRP A 306 -1.80 13.36 10.33
C TRP A 306 -1.59 14.00 11.72
N GLY A 307 -2.65 14.03 12.53
CA GLY A 307 -2.61 14.58 13.89
C GLY A 307 -2.63 16.12 13.98
N LYS A 308 -2.60 16.87 12.87
CA LYS A 308 -2.68 18.35 12.84
C LYS A 308 -4.14 18.81 12.91
N LYS A 309 -4.71 18.77 14.11
CA LYS A 309 -6.16 18.95 14.35
C LYS A 309 -6.66 20.37 14.10
N GLU A 310 -5.85 21.37 14.42
CA GLU A 310 -6.26 22.78 14.36
C GLU A 310 -6.25 23.35 12.94
N LEU A 311 -5.83 22.56 11.94
CA LEU A 311 -5.79 23.01 10.56
C LEU A 311 -7.21 23.27 10.04
N PRO A 312 -7.46 24.42 9.37
CA PRO A 312 -8.75 24.78 8.80
C PRO A 312 -9.40 23.66 8.00
N ILE A 313 -8.65 22.98 7.12
CA ILE A 313 -9.22 21.92 6.28
C ILE A 313 -9.79 20.75 7.11
N VAL A 314 -9.12 20.41 8.23
CA VAL A 314 -9.54 19.31 9.11
C VAL A 314 -10.82 19.68 9.84
N GLN A 315 -10.88 20.90 10.39
CA GLN A 315 -12.07 21.39 11.11
C GLN A 315 -13.28 21.52 10.17
N GLU A 316 -13.07 22.03 8.95
CA GLU A 316 -14.13 22.14 7.96
C GLU A 316 -14.59 20.77 7.42
N ALA A 317 -13.68 19.80 7.32
CA ALA A 317 -14.03 18.43 6.93
C ALA A 317 -14.84 17.70 8.03
N LYS A 318 -14.47 17.86 9.31
CA LYS A 318 -15.22 17.31 10.46
C LYS A 318 -16.64 17.88 10.52
N THR A 319 -16.81 19.18 10.28
CA THR A 319 -18.12 19.87 10.31
C THR A 319 -18.90 19.79 8.99
N LYS A 320 -18.37 19.09 7.97
CA LYS A 320 -18.94 18.98 6.62
C LYS A 320 -19.03 20.27 5.82
N LYS A 321 -18.58 21.40 6.37
CA LYS A 321 -18.54 22.70 5.69
C LYS A 321 -17.69 22.66 4.41
N LEU A 322 -16.57 21.93 4.44
CA LEU A 322 -15.64 21.80 3.31
C LEU A 322 -16.32 21.26 2.05
N PHE A 323 -17.29 20.35 2.21
CA PHE A 323 -17.93 19.64 1.11
C PHE A 323 -19.19 20.33 0.58
N ALA A 324 -19.62 21.44 1.20
CA ALA A 324 -20.82 22.17 0.79
C ALA A 324 -20.74 22.73 -0.64
N LYS A 325 -19.53 22.93 -1.16
CA LYS A 325 -19.27 23.41 -2.53
C LYS A 325 -19.37 22.32 -3.59
N LEU A 326 -19.38 21.04 -3.19
CA LEU A 326 -19.45 19.92 -4.14
C LEU A 326 -20.87 19.74 -4.70
N PRO A 327 -21.03 19.17 -5.91
CA PRO A 327 -22.32 18.73 -6.42
C PRO A 327 -23.01 17.75 -5.48
N GLN A 328 -24.34 17.83 -5.33
CA GLN A 328 -25.11 17.08 -4.34
C GLN A 328 -24.90 15.56 -4.45
N GLU A 329 -24.82 15.06 -5.68
CA GLU A 329 -24.60 13.66 -6.02
C GLU A 329 -23.25 13.11 -5.56
N LYS A 330 -22.23 13.97 -5.38
CA LYS A 330 -20.91 13.57 -4.88
C LYS A 330 -20.77 13.67 -3.36
N ARG A 331 -21.55 14.53 -2.70
CA ARG A 331 -21.37 14.88 -1.27
C ARG A 331 -21.42 13.67 -0.36
N ALA A 332 -22.41 12.78 -0.53
CA ALA A 332 -22.57 11.62 0.36
C ALA A 332 -21.32 10.71 0.34
N THR A 333 -20.84 10.37 -0.85
CA THR A 333 -19.65 9.51 -1.03
C THR A 333 -18.38 10.20 -0.53
N VAL A 334 -18.19 11.48 -0.85
CA VAL A 334 -17.01 12.24 -0.39
C VAL A 334 -17.01 12.39 1.13
N ASN A 335 -18.15 12.76 1.73
CA ASN A 335 -18.32 12.86 3.19
C ASN A 335 -17.92 11.55 3.87
N LEU A 336 -18.45 10.42 3.38
CA LEU A 336 -18.18 9.10 3.94
C LEU A 336 -16.69 8.74 3.88
N ASN A 337 -16.01 9.05 2.77
CA ASN A 337 -14.59 8.74 2.62
C ASN A 337 -13.73 9.58 3.56
N TRP A 338 -14.01 10.88 3.66
CA TRP A 338 -13.31 11.76 4.61
C TRP A 338 -13.64 11.41 6.06
N ASP A 339 -14.87 11.02 6.39
CA ASP A 339 -15.22 10.49 7.72
C ASP A 339 -14.39 9.27 8.09
N LYS A 340 -14.26 8.32 7.16
CA LYS A 340 -13.42 7.15 7.38
C LYS A 340 -11.96 7.54 7.60
N ALA A 341 -11.42 8.44 6.77
CA ALA A 341 -10.05 8.88 6.89
C ALA A 341 -9.79 9.66 8.20
N LEU A 342 -10.74 10.49 8.63
CA LEU A 342 -10.66 11.29 9.85
C LEU A 342 -11.12 10.54 11.12
N SER A 343 -11.74 9.36 10.98
CA SER A 343 -12.27 8.59 12.12
C SER A 343 -11.21 8.26 13.17
N SER A 344 -9.97 8.13 12.73
CA SER A 344 -8.79 7.85 13.55
C SER A 344 -7.84 9.04 13.63
N TRP A 345 -8.27 10.24 13.23
CA TRP A 345 -7.41 11.44 13.19
C TRP A 345 -6.83 11.82 14.55
N ASP A 346 -7.56 11.45 15.59
CA ASP A 346 -7.22 11.70 16.97
C ASP A 346 -6.41 10.55 17.61
N ARG A 347 -5.96 9.55 16.81
CA ARG A 347 -5.02 8.51 17.26
C ARG A 347 -3.65 9.06 17.61
N GLY A 348 -2.91 8.27 18.36
CA GLY A 348 -1.60 8.60 18.87
C GLY A 348 -1.69 9.24 20.25
N MET A 349 -0.84 8.76 21.15
CA MET A 349 -0.78 9.27 22.51
C MET A 349 0.50 10.04 22.75
N LYS A 350 0.35 11.16 23.44
CA LYS A 350 1.47 11.95 23.91
C LYS A 350 1.93 11.34 25.23
N PHE A 351 3.25 11.21 25.36
CA PHE A 351 3.89 10.73 26.57
C PHE A 351 4.78 11.84 27.11
N ALA A 352 4.92 11.91 28.43
CA ALA A 352 5.93 12.76 29.05
C ALA A 352 7.33 12.36 28.55
N LYS A 353 8.27 13.31 28.58
CA LYS A 353 9.61 13.11 27.99
C LYS A 353 10.37 11.98 28.69
N ASP A 354 10.15 11.84 29.99
CA ASP A 354 10.67 10.87 30.94
C ASP A 354 9.78 9.62 31.10
N PHE A 355 8.72 9.47 30.32
CA PHE A 355 7.82 8.31 30.41
C PHE A 355 8.55 7.01 30.06
N ASP A 356 8.36 5.98 30.90
CA ASP A 356 9.03 4.68 30.77
C ASP A 356 8.92 4.10 29.35
N THR A 357 10.07 3.67 28.80
CA THR A 357 10.15 3.22 27.41
C THR A 357 9.43 1.90 27.16
N THR A 358 9.38 1.02 28.17
CA THR A 358 8.73 -0.29 28.06
C THR A 358 7.21 -0.09 28.05
N HIS A 359 6.68 0.67 29.01
CA HIS A 359 5.28 1.03 29.08
C HIS A 359 4.83 1.77 27.81
N ARG A 360 5.64 2.73 27.34
CA ARG A 360 5.38 3.44 26.07
C ARG A 360 5.17 2.47 24.91
N LYS A 361 6.05 1.47 24.79
CA LYS A 361 5.98 0.47 23.72
C LYS A 361 4.76 -0.44 23.87
N MET A 362 4.46 -0.87 25.10
CA MET A 362 3.27 -1.67 25.37
C MET A 362 2.00 -0.93 24.97
N ILE A 363 1.90 0.34 25.35
CA ILE A 363 0.78 1.21 25.03
C ILE A 363 0.64 1.40 23.51
N GLN A 364 1.72 1.70 22.80
CA GLN A 364 1.71 1.84 21.33
C GLN A 364 1.32 0.54 20.61
N ASN A 365 1.74 -0.61 21.14
CA ASN A 365 1.35 -1.91 20.60
C ASN A 365 -0.12 -2.24 20.90
N GLY A 366 -0.60 -1.91 22.08
CA GLY A 366 -2.00 -2.04 22.48
C GLY A 366 -2.92 -1.15 21.66
N GLU A 367 -2.49 0.07 21.33
CA GLU A 367 -3.23 0.97 20.43
C GLU A 367 -3.47 0.31 19.06
N LYS A 368 -2.47 -0.40 18.52
CA LYS A 368 -2.63 -1.11 17.25
C LYS A 368 -3.69 -2.20 17.35
N LEU A 369 -3.65 -3.01 18.41
CA LEU A 369 -4.63 -4.07 18.66
C LEU A 369 -6.05 -3.52 18.82
N TYR A 370 -6.20 -2.44 19.60
CA TYR A 370 -7.50 -1.82 19.85
C TYR A 370 -8.19 -1.38 18.55
N PHE A 371 -7.47 -0.68 17.68
CA PHE A 371 -8.06 -0.22 16.42
C PHE A 371 -8.18 -1.31 15.34
N GLN A 372 -7.50 -2.43 15.50
CA GLN A 372 -7.68 -3.59 14.62
C GLN A 372 -8.94 -4.38 14.98
N HIS A 373 -9.27 -4.48 16.27
CA HIS A 373 -10.24 -5.46 16.74
C HIS A 373 -11.41 -4.88 17.55
N CYS A 374 -11.24 -3.74 18.21
CA CYS A 374 -12.19 -3.24 19.21
C CYS A 374 -12.95 -1.98 18.76
N THR A 375 -12.38 -1.17 17.88
CA THR A 375 -12.93 0.13 17.46
C THR A 375 -14.27 0.06 16.74
N SER A 376 -14.58 -1.04 16.06
CA SER A 376 -15.88 -1.20 15.38
C SER A 376 -17.06 -1.17 16.35
N CYS A 377 -16.84 -1.57 17.61
CA CYS A 377 -17.88 -1.61 18.63
C CYS A 377 -17.70 -0.49 19.66
N HIS A 378 -16.47 -0.25 20.12
CA HIS A 378 -16.16 0.71 21.18
C HIS A 378 -15.84 2.12 20.66
N GLY A 379 -15.67 2.31 19.35
CA GLY A 379 -15.37 3.60 18.74
C GLY A 379 -13.90 3.99 18.88
N ALA A 380 -13.41 4.90 18.03
CA ALA A 380 -12.06 5.43 18.13
C ALA A 380 -11.84 6.27 19.41
N ASP A 381 -12.91 6.90 19.90
CA ASP A 381 -12.94 7.69 21.13
C ASP A 381 -13.27 6.87 22.39
N GLY A 382 -13.47 5.55 22.24
CA GLY A 382 -13.74 4.64 23.35
C GLY A 382 -15.12 4.76 23.98
N LYS A 383 -16.00 5.65 23.49
CA LYS A 383 -17.30 5.92 24.12
C LYS A 383 -18.41 4.94 23.71
N GLY A 384 -18.11 4.03 22.78
CA GLY A 384 -19.08 3.16 22.15
C GLY A 384 -19.65 3.77 20.86
N VAL A 385 -19.97 2.92 19.88
CA VAL A 385 -20.58 3.35 18.62
C VAL A 385 -22.10 3.38 18.76
N LYS A 386 -22.71 4.56 18.62
CA LYS A 386 -24.18 4.74 18.60
C LYS A 386 -24.76 4.16 17.30
N ILE A 387 -25.84 3.39 17.40
CA ILE A 387 -26.55 2.86 16.22
C ILE A 387 -27.36 3.99 15.58
N PRO A 388 -27.16 4.28 14.28
CA PRO A 388 -27.90 5.34 13.59
C PRO A 388 -29.41 5.18 13.73
N GLY A 389 -30.11 6.27 14.06
CA GLY A 389 -31.57 6.28 14.19
C GLY A 389 -32.12 5.68 15.50
N THR A 390 -31.26 5.32 16.46
CA THR A 390 -31.68 4.79 17.77
C THR A 390 -30.87 5.43 18.90
N ASP A 391 -31.32 5.28 20.14
CA ASP A 391 -30.53 5.64 21.34
C ASP A 391 -29.67 4.49 21.89
N GLN A 392 -29.53 3.40 21.13
CA GLN A 392 -28.71 2.26 21.52
C GLN A 392 -27.26 2.40 21.06
N TYR A 393 -26.36 1.77 21.83
CA TYR A 393 -24.94 1.66 21.52
C TYR A 393 -24.57 0.20 21.27
N LEU A 394 -23.62 -0.03 20.36
CA LEU A 394 -23.11 -1.37 20.07
C LEU A 394 -22.42 -1.99 21.29
N ALA A 395 -21.62 -1.21 22.02
CA ALA A 395 -20.84 -1.65 23.17
C ALA A 395 -20.70 -0.53 24.22
N PRO A 396 -20.36 -0.85 25.48
CA PRO A 396 -20.16 0.14 26.53
C PRO A 396 -19.00 1.10 26.26
N SER A 397 -19.08 2.29 26.87
CA SER A 397 -17.95 3.21 27.00
C SER A 397 -16.83 2.56 27.80
N LEU A 398 -15.64 2.54 27.24
CA LEU A 398 -14.40 2.16 27.93
C LEU A 398 -13.83 3.33 28.73
N VAL A 399 -14.06 4.57 28.29
CA VAL A 399 -13.58 5.81 28.93
C VAL A 399 -14.13 5.98 30.36
N ASP A 400 -15.41 5.63 30.53
CA ASP A 400 -16.13 5.80 31.80
C ASP A 400 -16.24 4.49 32.58
N SER A 401 -15.56 3.44 32.11
CA SER A 401 -15.69 2.10 32.69
C SER A 401 -14.91 1.98 33.99
N LYS A 402 -15.65 1.84 35.10
CA LYS A 402 -15.07 1.51 36.41
C LYS A 402 -14.26 0.22 36.38
N ARG A 403 -14.66 -0.74 35.55
CA ARG A 403 -13.96 -2.03 35.40
C ARG A 403 -12.63 -1.87 34.65
N VAL A 404 -12.62 -1.08 33.57
CA VAL A 404 -11.39 -0.82 32.80
C VAL A 404 -10.37 -0.12 33.69
N HIS A 405 -10.76 0.93 34.42
CA HIS A 405 -9.84 1.72 35.23
C HIS A 405 -9.65 1.22 36.66
N GLY A 406 -10.38 0.17 37.07
CA GLY A 406 -10.29 -0.46 38.38
C GLY A 406 -9.15 -1.48 38.51
N ASN A 407 -9.37 -2.55 39.27
CA ASN A 407 -8.37 -3.60 39.47
C ASN A 407 -8.24 -4.50 38.22
N PRO A 408 -7.04 -4.71 37.64
CA PRO A 408 -6.84 -5.60 36.50
C PRO A 408 -7.37 -7.03 36.70
N LYS A 409 -7.46 -7.51 37.95
CA LYS A 409 -8.03 -8.83 38.30
C LYS A 409 -9.49 -9.01 37.88
N GLN A 410 -10.25 -7.92 37.77
CA GLN A 410 -11.64 -7.92 37.32
C GLN A 410 -11.79 -7.64 35.82
N LEU A 411 -10.68 -7.31 35.14
CA LEU A 411 -10.65 -6.96 33.72
C LEU A 411 -10.10 -8.10 32.85
N VAL A 412 -9.01 -8.73 33.28
CA VAL A 412 -8.36 -9.82 32.52
C VAL A 412 -9.30 -11.01 32.26
N PRO A 413 -10.10 -11.51 33.23
CA PRO A 413 -10.97 -12.67 33.01
C PRO A 413 -11.99 -12.46 31.87
N LEU A 414 -12.51 -11.23 31.76
CA LEU A 414 -13.41 -10.81 30.69
C LEU A 414 -12.77 -10.96 29.31
N PHE A 415 -11.49 -10.61 29.14
CA PHE A 415 -10.81 -10.76 27.85
C PHE A 415 -10.44 -12.22 27.55
N LEU A 416 -10.29 -13.06 28.56
CA LEU A 416 -9.99 -14.48 28.36
C LEU A 416 -11.21 -15.29 27.90
N HIS A 417 -12.40 -15.00 28.43
CA HIS A 417 -13.61 -15.82 28.22
C HIS A 417 -14.78 -15.07 27.58
N GLY A 418 -14.69 -13.75 27.44
CA GLY A 418 -15.77 -12.90 26.92
C GLY A 418 -16.70 -12.39 28.03
N LEU A 419 -17.63 -11.52 27.64
CA LEU A 419 -18.65 -10.93 28.52
C LEU A 419 -20.01 -10.97 27.81
N MET A 420 -21.07 -11.31 28.53
CA MET A 420 -22.44 -11.30 28.02
C MET A 420 -23.42 -10.68 29.01
N GLY A 421 -24.59 -10.31 28.49
CA GLY A 421 -25.69 -9.78 29.29
C GLY A 421 -25.56 -8.28 29.61
N PRO A 422 -26.45 -7.76 30.47
CA PRO A 422 -26.45 -6.35 30.83
C PRO A 422 -25.19 -5.98 31.62
N ILE A 423 -24.64 -4.80 31.33
CA ILE A 423 -23.46 -4.24 32.02
C ILE A 423 -23.94 -3.03 32.80
N ASP A 424 -23.78 -3.05 34.13
CA ASP A 424 -24.36 -2.03 35.02
C ASP A 424 -25.87 -1.78 34.75
N GLY A 425 -26.61 -2.87 34.50
CA GLY A 425 -28.05 -2.83 34.24
C GLY A 425 -28.45 -2.32 32.84
N LYS A 426 -27.48 -2.02 31.95
CA LYS A 426 -27.74 -1.56 30.58
C LYS A 426 -27.47 -2.66 29.56
N ASN A 427 -28.39 -2.82 28.61
CA ASN A 427 -28.20 -3.69 27.46
C ASN A 427 -27.52 -2.93 26.30
N TYR A 428 -26.60 -3.62 25.64
CA TYR A 428 -25.92 -3.13 24.44
C TYR A 428 -26.26 -4.03 23.26
N SER A 429 -26.38 -3.46 22.07
CA SER A 429 -26.94 -4.17 20.92
C SER A 429 -26.05 -5.32 20.42
N ALA A 430 -24.75 -5.29 20.69
CA ALA A 430 -23.89 -6.45 20.40
C ALA A 430 -24.24 -7.66 21.27
N GLY A 431 -24.77 -7.45 22.49
CA GLY A 431 -25.20 -8.49 23.44
C GLY A 431 -24.10 -9.40 24.00
N TYR A 432 -22.94 -9.43 23.34
CA TYR A 432 -21.83 -10.31 23.62
C TYR A 432 -20.50 -9.69 23.18
N MET A 433 -19.50 -9.78 24.04
CA MET A 433 -18.10 -9.50 23.74
C MET A 433 -17.36 -10.83 23.66
N ALA A 434 -16.85 -11.17 22.48
CA ALA A 434 -16.06 -12.37 22.28
C ALA A 434 -14.71 -12.32 23.02
N PRO A 435 -14.14 -13.46 23.44
CA PRO A 435 -12.82 -13.51 24.06
C PRO A 435 -11.72 -13.08 23.08
N ALA A 436 -10.61 -12.59 23.62
CA ALA A 436 -9.45 -12.09 22.88
C ALA A 436 -8.88 -13.12 21.87
N LYS A 437 -8.96 -14.42 22.19
CA LYS A 437 -8.56 -15.51 21.28
C LYS A 437 -9.33 -15.51 19.95
N ALA A 438 -10.61 -15.13 19.96
CA ALA A 438 -11.43 -15.06 18.75
C ALA A 438 -10.95 -13.97 17.78
N PHE A 439 -10.19 -13.00 18.28
CA PHE A 439 -9.57 -11.93 17.49
C PHE A 439 -8.09 -12.20 17.18
N GLY A 440 -7.58 -13.41 17.46
CA GLY A 440 -6.17 -13.77 17.27
C GLY A 440 -5.21 -13.24 18.33
N ILE A 441 -5.73 -12.72 19.46
CA ILE A 441 -4.93 -12.23 20.59
C ILE A 441 -4.78 -13.36 21.62
N GLU A 442 -3.98 -14.37 21.27
CA GLU A 442 -3.78 -15.55 22.13
C GLU A 442 -2.62 -15.40 23.11
N ARG A 443 -1.56 -14.70 22.70
CA ARG A 443 -0.37 -14.49 23.51
C ARG A 443 -0.66 -13.54 24.66
N GLU A 444 -0.20 -13.91 25.86
CA GLU A 444 -0.43 -13.15 27.10
C GLU A 444 0.17 -11.74 27.06
N ASP A 445 1.33 -11.57 26.42
CA ASP A 445 1.98 -10.27 26.25
C ASP A 445 1.17 -9.33 25.36
N ARG A 446 0.61 -9.83 24.26
CA ARG A 446 -0.29 -9.04 23.39
C ARG A 446 -1.56 -8.62 24.12
N LEU A 447 -2.12 -9.49 24.96
CA LEU A 447 -3.27 -9.14 25.78
C LEU A 447 -2.90 -8.07 26.82
N ALA A 448 -1.76 -8.22 27.52
CA ALA A 448 -1.22 -7.22 28.43
C ALA A 448 -1.05 -5.84 27.77
N GLU A 449 -0.51 -5.78 26.56
CA GLU A 449 -0.37 -4.55 25.77
C GLU A 449 -1.73 -3.89 25.48
N LEU A 450 -2.73 -4.66 25.02
CA LEU A 450 -4.08 -4.15 24.76
C LEU A 450 -4.72 -3.58 26.04
N LEU A 451 -4.65 -4.33 27.14
CA LEU A 451 -5.22 -3.91 28.43
C LEU A 451 -4.56 -2.66 28.97
N THR A 452 -3.23 -2.57 28.83
CA THR A 452 -2.46 -1.39 29.21
C THR A 452 -2.89 -0.17 28.39
N TYR A 453 -3.07 -0.32 27.08
CA TYR A 453 -3.55 0.77 26.23
C TYR A 453 -4.94 1.26 26.64
N ILE A 454 -5.95 0.38 26.77
CA ILE A 454 -7.32 0.84 27.09
C ILE A 454 -7.43 1.48 28.49
N ARG A 455 -6.50 1.14 29.39
CA ARG A 455 -6.39 1.75 30.72
C ARG A 455 -5.74 3.13 30.70
N TYR A 456 -4.81 3.33 29.77
CA TYR A 456 -4.06 4.58 29.61
C TYR A 456 -4.75 5.58 28.65
N ALA A 457 -5.55 5.07 27.71
CA ALA A 457 -6.19 5.88 26.68
C ALA A 457 -7.17 6.91 27.26
N TRP A 458 -7.46 7.94 26.46
CA TRP A 458 -8.48 8.97 26.75
C TRP A 458 -8.23 9.76 28.05
N GLY A 459 -6.96 10.01 28.38
CA GLY A 459 -6.56 10.90 29.49
C GLY A 459 -6.66 10.23 30.86
N LYS A 460 -6.57 8.91 30.93
CA LYS A 460 -6.59 8.13 32.16
C LYS A 460 -5.19 7.60 32.41
N GLU A 461 -4.66 7.75 33.62
CA GLU A 461 -3.37 7.18 34.01
C GLU A 461 -3.62 5.86 34.75
N GLY A 462 -4.06 4.84 34.02
CA GLY A 462 -4.20 3.50 34.58
C GLY A 462 -2.86 2.76 34.65
N ASP A 463 -2.65 1.97 35.71
CA ASP A 463 -1.47 1.11 35.83
C ASP A 463 -1.32 0.16 34.62
N CYS A 464 -0.07 -0.09 34.25
CA CYS A 464 0.25 -1.09 33.23
C CYS A 464 -0.17 -2.49 33.70
N VAL A 465 -0.69 -3.28 32.76
CA VAL A 465 -1.03 -4.67 33.01
C VAL A 465 0.12 -5.52 32.53
N GLU A 466 0.89 -6.05 33.48
CA GLU A 466 2.02 -6.92 33.20
C GLU A 466 1.59 -8.29 32.67
N LYS A 467 2.45 -8.90 31.86
CA LYS A 467 2.24 -10.26 31.33
C LYS A 467 2.03 -11.27 32.46
N GLU A 468 2.76 -11.15 33.56
CA GLU A 468 2.69 -12.02 34.73
C GLU A 468 1.32 -11.97 35.38
N THR A 469 0.68 -10.79 35.39
CA THR A 469 -0.70 -10.61 35.87
C THR A 469 -1.67 -11.38 34.97
N VAL A 470 -1.52 -11.27 33.65
CA VAL A 470 -2.33 -12.02 32.68
C VAL A 470 -2.16 -13.52 32.85
N SER A 471 -0.91 -13.99 32.98
CA SER A 471 -0.61 -15.43 33.13
C SER A 471 -1.18 -16.00 34.42
N THR A 472 -1.03 -15.28 35.53
CA THR A 472 -1.56 -15.68 36.84
C THR A 472 -3.08 -15.84 36.80
N ILE A 473 -3.78 -14.88 36.19
CA ILE A 473 -5.24 -14.91 36.09
C ILE A 473 -5.70 -15.99 35.11
N ARG A 474 -5.00 -16.16 33.97
CA ARG A 474 -5.29 -17.23 33.01
C ARG A 474 -5.25 -18.61 33.66
N ARG A 475 -4.24 -18.88 34.49
CA ARG A 475 -4.15 -20.15 35.24
C ARG A 475 -5.31 -20.35 36.22
N LYS A 476 -5.82 -19.29 36.84
CA LYS A 476 -6.95 -19.37 37.78
C LYS A 476 -8.29 -19.68 37.12
N HIS A 477 -8.46 -19.33 35.85
CA HIS A 477 -9.72 -19.49 35.13
C HIS A 477 -9.61 -20.43 33.93
N THR A 478 -8.61 -21.32 33.91
CA THR A 478 -8.36 -22.21 32.76
C THR A 478 -9.55 -23.13 32.45
N ASP A 479 -10.28 -23.56 33.48
CA ASP A 479 -11.41 -24.49 33.33
C ASP A 479 -12.74 -23.82 32.94
N ARG A 480 -12.76 -22.49 32.76
CA ARG A 480 -13.98 -21.77 32.38
C ARG A 480 -14.10 -21.69 30.86
N ASP A 481 -15.23 -22.16 30.32
CA ASP A 481 -15.54 -22.02 28.89
C ASP A 481 -16.63 -20.99 28.58
N ASN A 482 -17.46 -20.65 29.57
CA ASN A 482 -18.56 -19.71 29.39
C ASN A 482 -18.12 -18.26 29.54
N PRO A 483 -18.68 -17.32 28.75
CA PRO A 483 -18.50 -15.90 28.97
C PRO A 483 -18.95 -15.48 30.37
N TRP A 484 -18.35 -14.42 30.88
CA TRP A 484 -18.73 -13.85 32.16
C TRP A 484 -20.03 -13.04 32.05
N THR A 485 -20.76 -12.94 33.15
CA THR A 485 -21.78 -11.90 33.36
C THR A 485 -21.20 -10.76 34.21
N ASP A 486 -21.82 -9.59 34.17
CA ASP A 486 -21.38 -8.44 34.95
C ASP A 486 -21.42 -8.71 36.47
N GLN A 487 -22.38 -9.53 36.93
CA GLN A 487 -22.54 -9.90 38.33
C GLN A 487 -21.43 -10.86 38.80
N GLU A 488 -21.15 -11.92 38.05
CA GLU A 488 -20.05 -12.84 38.38
C GLU A 488 -18.70 -12.09 38.47
N LEU A 489 -18.46 -11.12 37.60
CA LEU A 489 -17.21 -10.33 37.65
C LEU A 489 -17.17 -9.29 38.79
N LYS A 490 -18.30 -8.98 39.44
CA LYS A 490 -18.35 -8.11 40.63
C LYS A 490 -18.05 -8.88 41.91
N GLU A 491 -18.18 -10.21 41.87
CA GLU A 491 -17.91 -11.12 42.99
C GLU A 491 -16.43 -11.58 43.06
N LEU A 492 -15.64 -11.32 41.99
CA LEU A 492 -14.19 -11.50 41.94
C LEU A 492 -13.44 -10.39 42.67
#